data_AF-A0A2J6SAK1-F1
#
_entry.id   AF-A0A2J6SAK1-F1
#
_cell.length_a   1.000
_cell.length_b   1.000
_cell.length_c   1.000
_cell.angle_alpha   90.00
_cell.angle_beta   90.00
_cell.angle_gamma   90.00
#
_symmetry.space_group_name_H-M   'P 1'
#
loop_
_entity.id
_entity.type
_entity.pdbx_description
1 polymer ?
#
loop_
_entity_poly.entity_id
_entity_poly.type
_entity_poly.pdbx_seq_one_letter_code
_entity_poly.pdbx_strand_id
1 'polypeptide(L)'
;MLAHLFIPLLGYSWLASAAIDFSDFNACPQVWLKEFVPPNCDYGSSTQEAIDDDWECLCQAESFLEQSAQYIWEECGCEELDSTANTLSSFCSEVGDPIQGEDTYIYYGDGFVLPCVDPSTGSSKLSVADIAGIVAGVVGFFALLVAFLQMAVALEWIEPQYEPWPQIVKILCCSSIQVENRKTRKAKKQERKELAKRKKEKEELEAQRRQDLEGAPPSYGRGWDAARDMQL
;
A
#
# COMPACT_ATOMS: atom_id res chain seq x y z
N MET A 1 -22.86 -7.44 45.29
CA MET A 1 -22.90 -7.02 43.87
C MET A 1 -22.75 -5.52 43.83
N LEU A 2 -21.51 -5.03 43.79
CA LEU A 2 -21.14 -3.62 43.58
C LEU A 2 -19.61 -3.55 43.47
N ALA A 3 -19.13 -2.73 42.53
CA ALA A 3 -17.74 -2.29 42.30
C ALA A 3 -16.80 -3.35 41.67
N HIS A 4 -15.99 -3.10 40.64
CA HIS A 4 -15.32 -1.86 40.21
C HIS A 4 -15.15 -1.79 38.68
N LEU A 5 -15.65 -0.73 38.05
CA LEU A 5 -15.10 -0.16 36.82
C LEU A 5 -14.16 0.96 37.26
N PHE A 6 -12.86 0.77 37.10
CA PHE A 6 -11.84 1.80 37.25
C PHE A 6 -11.07 1.85 35.93
N ILE A 7 -11.58 2.64 34.99
CA ILE A 7 -10.80 3.09 33.83
C ILE A 7 -10.11 4.38 34.30
N PRO A 8 -8.77 4.46 34.30
CA PRO A 8 -8.09 5.69 34.67
C PRO A 8 -8.31 6.73 33.57
N LEU A 9 -9.31 7.60 33.79
CA LEU A 9 -9.38 8.96 33.27
C LEU A 9 -8.25 9.77 33.91
N LEU A 10 -7.04 9.65 33.36
CA LEU A 10 -5.91 10.50 33.71
C LEU A 10 -5.21 10.89 32.42
N GLY A 11 -5.47 12.11 31.93
CA GLY A 11 -4.66 12.67 30.85
C GLY A 11 -5.25 13.83 30.03
N TYR A 12 -6.51 14.26 30.20
CA TYR A 12 -7.01 15.44 29.47
C TYR A 12 -6.67 16.73 30.24
N SER A 13 -5.47 17.26 30.02
CA SER A 13 -5.09 18.58 30.54
C SER A 13 -4.12 19.30 29.62
N TRP A 14 -4.40 19.33 28.31
CA TRP A 14 -3.84 20.31 27.38
C TRP A 14 -4.89 20.63 26.31
N LEU A 15 -5.92 21.39 26.67
CA LEU A 15 -6.62 22.22 25.69
C LEU A 15 -5.71 23.43 25.42
N ALA A 16 -4.61 23.19 24.70
CA ALA A 16 -4.03 24.25 23.90
C ALA A 16 -5.11 24.61 22.88
N SER A 17 -5.46 25.88 22.80
CA SER A 17 -6.28 26.41 21.73
C SER A 17 -5.57 26.08 20.42
N ALA A 18 -5.98 25.02 19.73
CA ALA A 18 -5.35 24.62 18.48
C ALA A 18 -5.43 25.79 17.48
N ALA A 19 -4.27 26.23 17.00
CA ALA A 19 -4.10 27.26 15.98
C ALA A 19 -4.66 26.82 14.63
N ILE A 20 -4.53 25.52 14.31
CA ILE A 20 -5.11 24.93 13.12
C ILE A 20 -6.63 24.85 13.28
N ASP A 21 -7.33 25.59 12.41
CA ASP A 21 -8.76 25.45 12.26
C ASP A 21 -9.08 24.30 11.30
N PHE A 22 -9.62 23.21 11.85
CA PHE A 22 -10.12 22.09 11.05
C PHE A 22 -11.58 22.31 10.59
N SER A 23 -12.14 23.52 10.70
CA SER A 23 -13.53 23.80 10.32
C SER A 23 -13.81 23.58 8.83
N ASP A 24 -12.79 23.66 7.98
CA ASP A 24 -12.88 23.40 6.53
C ASP A 24 -12.98 21.90 6.18
N PHE A 25 -12.81 21.01 7.16
CA PHE A 25 -13.05 19.58 7.01
C PHE A 25 -14.49 19.22 7.38
N ASN A 26 -14.97 18.10 6.88
CA ASN A 26 -16.27 17.59 7.30
C ASN A 26 -16.27 17.08 8.75
N ALA A 27 -17.44 16.99 9.35
CA ALA A 27 -17.59 16.72 10.79
C ALA A 27 -16.96 15.40 11.25
N CYS A 28 -16.95 14.36 10.41
CA CYS A 28 -16.38 13.07 10.78
C CYS A 28 -14.83 13.11 10.82
N PRO A 29 -14.13 13.53 9.74
CA PRO A 29 -12.69 13.77 9.78
C PRO A 29 -12.23 14.70 10.90
N GLN A 30 -13.01 15.77 11.18
CA GLN A 30 -12.68 16.76 12.20
C GLN A 30 -12.45 16.17 13.59
N VAL A 31 -13.23 15.17 13.99
CA VAL A 31 -13.13 14.57 15.33
C VAL A 31 -11.76 13.94 15.52
N TRP A 32 -11.33 13.14 14.54
CA TRP A 32 -10.06 12.45 14.60
C TRP A 32 -8.89 13.42 14.45
N LEU A 33 -8.97 14.32 13.46
CA LEU A 33 -7.92 15.30 13.20
C LEU A 33 -7.63 16.15 14.44
N LYS A 34 -8.65 16.55 15.21
CA LYS A 34 -8.48 17.31 16.46
C LYS A 34 -7.91 16.51 17.62
N GLU A 35 -8.19 15.21 17.69
CA GLU A 35 -7.81 14.38 18.84
C GLU A 35 -6.39 13.82 18.73
N PHE A 36 -5.92 13.56 17.50
CA PHE A 36 -4.65 12.87 17.26
C PHE A 36 -3.56 13.75 16.64
N VAL A 37 -3.73 15.08 16.73
CA VAL A 37 -2.76 16.04 16.21
C VAL A 37 -1.35 15.73 16.75
N PRO A 38 -0.31 15.69 15.89
CA PRO A 38 1.05 15.34 16.29
C PRO A 38 1.63 16.34 17.31
N PRO A 39 2.16 15.92 18.47
CA PRO A 39 2.63 16.86 19.50
C PRO A 39 3.89 17.65 19.11
N ASN A 40 4.47 17.37 17.94
CA ASN A 40 5.69 17.96 17.43
C ASN A 40 5.48 19.24 16.61
N CYS A 41 4.24 19.66 16.34
CA CYS A 41 3.96 21.00 15.79
C CYS A 41 3.34 21.91 16.86
N ASP A 42 3.47 23.23 16.70
CA ASP A 42 3.19 24.22 17.76
C ASP A 42 1.85 24.93 17.54
N TYR A 43 0.76 24.22 17.84
CA TYR A 43 -0.60 24.72 17.62
C TYR A 43 -1.06 25.82 18.59
N GLY A 44 -0.16 26.61 19.17
CA GLY A 44 -0.49 27.60 20.20
C GLY A 44 -0.65 29.04 19.71
N SER A 45 -0.34 29.33 18.44
CA SER A 45 -0.26 30.70 17.93
C SER A 45 -1.51 31.18 17.18
N SER A 46 -1.72 32.49 17.12
CA SER A 46 -2.86 33.10 16.42
C SER A 46 -2.46 33.99 15.24
N THR A 47 -1.18 33.97 14.85
CA THR A 47 -0.67 34.74 13.70
C THR A 47 -0.68 33.87 12.46
N GLN A 48 -1.03 34.44 11.29
CA GLN A 48 -1.08 33.70 10.03
C GLN A 48 0.23 32.95 9.73
N GLU A 49 1.38 33.61 9.92
CA GLU A 49 2.71 33.02 9.70
C GLU A 49 2.94 31.75 10.56
N ALA A 50 2.42 31.73 11.79
CA ALA A 50 2.54 30.56 12.65
C ALA A 50 1.53 29.45 12.30
N ILE A 51 0.36 29.81 11.77
CA ILE A 51 -0.61 28.86 11.23
C ILE A 51 -0.03 28.18 9.98
N ASP A 52 0.66 28.94 9.12
CA ASP A 52 1.32 28.42 7.93
C ASP A 52 2.46 27.46 8.34
N ASP A 53 3.28 27.82 9.33
CA ASP A 53 4.33 26.94 9.91
C ASP A 53 3.74 25.64 10.51
N ASP A 54 2.59 25.74 11.19
CA ASP A 54 1.89 24.58 11.77
C ASP A 54 1.34 23.65 10.70
N TRP A 55 0.75 24.20 9.63
CA TRP A 55 0.31 23.45 8.47
C TRP A 55 1.49 22.78 7.76
N GLU A 56 2.61 23.48 7.59
CA GLU A 56 3.83 22.91 7.02
C GLU A 56 4.27 21.69 7.84
N CYS A 57 4.32 21.82 9.17
CA CYS A 57 4.68 20.70 10.04
C CYS A 57 3.68 19.53 9.97
N LEU A 58 2.37 19.81 9.90
CA LEU A 58 1.34 18.78 9.75
C LEU A 58 1.47 18.04 8.40
N CYS A 59 1.72 18.76 7.32
CA CYS A 59 1.90 18.23 5.97
C CYS A 59 3.15 17.36 5.82
N GLN A 60 4.15 17.56 6.69
CA GLN A 60 5.36 16.73 6.76
C GLN A 60 5.21 15.50 7.67
N ALA A 61 4.13 15.43 8.47
CA ALA A 61 3.92 14.34 9.42
C ALA A 61 3.31 13.09 8.74
N GLU A 62 4.10 12.38 7.94
CA GLU A 62 3.63 11.23 7.13
C GLU A 62 2.84 10.19 7.94
N SER A 63 3.32 9.85 9.14
CA SER A 63 2.66 8.85 9.98
C SER A 63 1.29 9.30 10.50
N PHE A 64 1.08 10.61 10.65
CA PHE A 64 -0.21 11.16 11.04
C PHE A 64 -1.17 11.13 9.86
N LEU A 65 -0.71 11.56 8.69
CA LEU A 65 -1.49 11.54 7.44
C LEU A 65 -1.89 10.13 7.03
N GLU A 66 -1.00 9.14 7.22
CA GLU A 66 -1.31 7.74 6.94
C GLU A 66 -2.41 7.21 7.88
N GLN A 67 -2.28 7.47 9.18
CA GLN A 67 -3.27 7.02 10.17
C GLN A 67 -4.61 7.74 10.02
N SER A 68 -4.60 9.04 9.71
CA SER A 68 -5.81 9.81 9.48
C SER A 68 -6.55 9.32 8.24
N ALA A 69 -5.84 9.06 7.15
CA ALA A 69 -6.43 8.51 5.93
C ALA A 69 -7.04 7.12 6.15
N GLN A 70 -6.36 6.22 6.87
CA GLN A 70 -6.90 4.91 7.23
C GLN A 70 -8.15 5.03 8.10
N TYR A 71 -8.11 5.87 9.13
CA TYR A 71 -9.26 6.08 10.00
C TYR A 71 -10.46 6.65 9.24
N ILE A 72 -10.25 7.70 8.44
CA ILE A 72 -11.32 8.35 7.69
C ILE A 72 -11.92 7.37 6.68
N TRP A 73 -11.10 6.56 6.02
CA TRP A 73 -11.59 5.49 5.15
C TRP A 73 -12.49 4.51 5.90
N GLU A 74 -12.05 4.02 7.06
CA GLU A 74 -12.75 2.99 7.82
C GLU A 74 -14.02 3.49 8.51
N GLU A 75 -14.00 4.71 9.06
CA GLU A 75 -15.05 5.25 9.92
C GLU A 75 -15.95 6.29 9.23
N CYS A 76 -15.39 7.11 8.34
CA CYS A 76 -16.12 8.18 7.65
C CYS A 76 -16.51 7.79 6.20
N GLY A 77 -15.74 6.91 5.58
CA GLY A 77 -15.97 6.41 4.23
C GLY A 77 -15.21 7.18 3.13
N CYS A 78 -15.42 6.74 1.89
CA CYS A 78 -14.67 7.17 0.71
C CYS A 78 -14.84 8.66 0.39
N GLU A 79 -16.08 9.16 0.37
CA GLU A 79 -16.38 10.56 0.03
C GLU A 79 -15.71 11.54 1.00
N GLU A 80 -15.68 11.16 2.28
CA GLU A 80 -15.02 11.93 3.33
C GLU A 80 -13.49 11.89 3.21
N LEU A 81 -12.93 10.75 2.79
CA LEU A 81 -11.52 10.63 2.48
C LEU A 81 -11.13 11.55 1.32
N ASP A 82 -11.90 11.53 0.23
CA ASP A 82 -11.66 12.33 -0.97
C ASP A 82 -11.78 13.83 -0.71
N SER A 83 -12.83 14.25 -0.01
CA SER A 83 -12.99 15.64 0.42
C SER A 83 -11.85 16.08 1.34
N THR A 84 -11.42 15.22 2.26
CA THR A 84 -10.30 15.52 3.17
C THR A 84 -8.98 15.62 2.41
N ALA A 85 -8.75 14.74 1.43
CA ALA A 85 -7.56 14.76 0.58
C ALA A 85 -7.48 16.06 -0.23
N ASN A 86 -8.60 16.51 -0.79
CA ASN A 86 -8.70 17.76 -1.53
C ASN A 86 -8.40 18.98 -0.64
N THR A 87 -9.01 19.05 0.54
CA THR A 87 -8.76 20.13 1.50
C THR A 87 -7.31 20.15 1.98
N LEU A 88 -6.75 18.99 2.36
CA LEU A 88 -5.33 18.88 2.75
C LEU A 88 -4.39 19.27 1.63
N SER A 89 -4.66 18.81 0.40
CA SER A 89 -3.87 19.14 -0.79
C SER A 89 -3.82 20.66 -1.02
N SER A 90 -4.94 21.35 -0.82
CA SER A 90 -5.01 22.82 -0.92
C SER A 90 -4.10 23.49 0.11
N PHE A 91 -4.23 23.13 1.39
CA PHE A 91 -3.42 23.73 2.47
C PHE A 91 -1.93 23.40 2.33
N CYS A 92 -1.58 22.14 2.07
CA CYS A 92 -0.19 21.71 1.91
C CYS A 92 0.48 22.31 0.68
N SER A 93 -0.29 22.63 -0.37
CA SER A 93 0.24 23.31 -1.56
C SER A 93 0.49 24.80 -1.33
N GLU A 94 -0.28 25.46 -0.45
CA GLU A 94 -0.11 26.87 -0.12
C GLU A 94 1.14 27.12 0.73
N VAL A 95 1.49 26.20 1.63
CA VAL A 95 2.65 26.30 2.54
C VAL A 95 3.98 25.84 1.95
N GLY A 96 3.98 25.30 0.71
CA GLY A 96 5.19 25.26 -0.12
C GLY A 96 5.94 23.93 -0.23
N ASP A 97 5.47 22.84 0.38
CA ASP A 97 6.03 21.51 0.12
C ASP A 97 4.94 20.41 0.13
N PRO A 98 4.37 20.06 -1.03
CA PRO A 98 3.41 18.96 -1.14
C PRO A 98 4.17 17.64 -1.09
N ILE A 99 4.64 17.24 0.10
CA ILE A 99 5.25 15.90 0.29
C ILE A 99 4.21 14.81 -0.01
N GLN A 100 2.92 15.13 0.11
CA GLN A 100 1.82 14.22 -0.19
C GLN A 100 0.73 14.96 -0.96
N GLY A 101 0.71 14.80 -2.29
CA GLY A 101 -0.43 15.24 -3.09
C GLY A 101 -1.70 14.47 -2.72
N GLU A 102 -2.85 14.96 -3.16
CA GLU A 102 -4.19 14.33 -3.00
C GLU A 102 -4.14 12.80 -3.20
N ASP A 103 -3.54 12.35 -4.31
CA ASP A 103 -3.38 10.93 -4.65
C ASP A 103 -2.63 10.11 -3.59
N THR A 104 -1.68 10.73 -2.88
CA THR A 104 -0.87 10.07 -1.85
C THR A 104 -1.67 9.90 -0.57
N TYR A 105 -2.46 10.90 -0.21
CA TYR A 105 -3.35 10.81 0.95
C TYR A 105 -4.45 9.75 0.74
N ILE A 106 -5.06 9.74 -0.45
CA ILE A 106 -6.03 8.70 -0.84
C ILE A 106 -5.37 7.31 -0.80
N TYR A 107 -4.14 7.19 -1.29
CA TYR A 107 -3.38 5.94 -1.25
C TYR A 107 -3.22 5.36 0.16
N TYR A 108 -2.99 6.19 1.17
CA TYR A 108 -2.88 5.70 2.55
C TYR A 108 -4.18 5.12 3.09
N GLY A 109 -5.33 5.65 2.67
CA GLY A 109 -6.65 5.17 3.08
C GLY A 109 -7.10 3.92 2.32
N ASP A 110 -7.20 4.03 0.99
CA ASP A 110 -7.85 3.01 0.14
C ASP A 110 -6.88 1.98 -0.47
N GLY A 111 -5.58 2.28 -0.55
CA GLY A 111 -4.57 1.43 -1.18
C GLY A 111 -4.67 1.30 -2.71
N PHE A 112 -5.21 2.31 -3.41
CA PHE A 112 -5.49 2.35 -4.86
C PHE A 112 -6.60 1.39 -5.32
N VAL A 113 -7.63 1.17 -4.50
CA VAL A 113 -8.63 0.13 -4.73
C VAL A 113 -9.72 0.55 -5.71
N LEU A 114 -10.09 1.84 -5.84
CA LEU A 114 -10.86 2.45 -6.96
C LEU A 114 -11.20 3.91 -6.58
N PRO A 115 -11.37 4.83 -7.55
CA PRO A 115 -11.85 6.19 -7.24
C PRO A 115 -13.17 6.11 -6.48
N CYS A 116 -13.36 7.03 -5.54
CA CYS A 116 -14.58 7.16 -4.77
C CYS A 116 -15.75 7.43 -5.72
N VAL A 117 -16.44 6.37 -6.13
CA VAL A 117 -17.67 6.50 -6.87
C VAL A 117 -18.72 6.92 -5.87
N ASP A 118 -19.02 8.22 -5.93
CA ASP A 118 -20.13 8.91 -5.33
C ASP A 118 -21.34 7.97 -5.11
N PRO A 119 -21.78 7.71 -3.87
CA PRO A 119 -22.98 6.91 -3.62
C PRO A 119 -24.25 7.61 -4.16
N SER A 120 -24.19 8.88 -4.54
CA SER A 120 -25.25 9.55 -5.30
C SER A 120 -25.41 9.01 -6.74
N THR A 121 -24.40 8.32 -7.29
CA THR A 121 -24.48 7.55 -8.55
C THR A 121 -24.32 6.03 -8.38
N GLY A 122 -24.15 5.54 -7.16
CA GLY A 122 -23.97 4.10 -6.95
C GLY A 122 -23.97 3.67 -5.49
N SER A 123 -24.90 4.17 -4.67
CA SER A 123 -25.06 3.70 -3.30
C SER A 123 -25.28 2.18 -3.31
N SER A 124 -24.35 1.46 -2.69
CA SER A 124 -24.34 0.01 -2.49
C SER A 124 -25.44 -0.47 -1.52
N LYS A 125 -26.67 0.00 -1.70
CA LYS A 125 -27.87 -0.76 -1.38
C LYS A 125 -28.26 -1.48 -2.65
N LEU A 126 -27.83 -2.74 -2.77
CA LEU A 126 -28.34 -3.70 -3.75
C LEU A 126 -29.85 -3.47 -3.92
N SER A 127 -30.22 -2.79 -5.01
CA SER A 127 -31.62 -2.48 -5.30
C SER A 127 -32.36 -3.82 -5.34
N VAL A 128 -33.60 -3.87 -4.86
CA VAL A 128 -34.43 -5.09 -4.99
C VAL A 128 -34.46 -5.58 -6.44
N ALA A 129 -34.32 -4.66 -7.41
CA ALA A 129 -34.18 -4.97 -8.82
C ALA A 129 -32.83 -5.63 -9.20
N ASP A 130 -31.71 -5.22 -8.61
CA ASP A 130 -30.40 -5.84 -8.86
C ASP A 130 -30.26 -7.19 -8.15
N ILE A 131 -30.80 -7.32 -6.93
CA ILE A 131 -30.94 -8.62 -6.25
C ILE A 131 -31.82 -9.55 -7.09
N ALA A 132 -32.94 -9.06 -7.60
CA ALA A 132 -33.82 -9.83 -8.48
C ALA A 132 -33.10 -10.21 -9.79
N GLY A 133 -32.29 -9.32 -10.35
CA GLY A 133 -31.46 -9.59 -11.52
C GLY A 133 -30.42 -10.68 -11.27
N ILE A 134 -29.71 -10.64 -10.13
CA ILE A 134 -28.73 -11.65 -9.73
C ILE A 134 -29.44 -12.99 -9.48
N VAL A 135 -30.55 -13.00 -8.75
CA VAL A 135 -31.31 -14.23 -8.47
C VAL A 135 -31.89 -14.82 -9.76
N ALA A 136 -32.45 -13.99 -10.66
CA ALA A 136 -32.93 -14.44 -11.96
C ALA A 136 -31.78 -14.98 -12.84
N GLY A 137 -30.61 -14.35 -12.80
CA GLY A 137 -29.40 -14.81 -13.49
C GLY A 137 -28.91 -16.16 -12.97
N VAL A 138 -28.88 -16.35 -11.65
CA VAL A 138 -28.48 -17.61 -11.02
C VAL A 138 -29.50 -18.71 -11.32
N VAL A 139 -30.80 -18.45 -11.19
CA VAL A 139 -31.85 -19.41 -11.52
C VAL A 139 -31.81 -19.78 -13.01
N GLY A 140 -31.59 -18.81 -13.90
CA GLY A 140 -31.42 -19.02 -15.33
C GLY A 140 -30.20 -19.89 -15.66
N PHE A 141 -29.07 -19.65 -14.99
CA PHE A 141 -27.85 -20.45 -15.15
C PHE A 141 -28.05 -21.90 -14.70
N PHE A 142 -28.71 -22.12 -13.56
CA PHE A 142 -29.03 -23.47 -13.10
C PHE A 142 -30.03 -24.19 -14.03
N ALA A 143 -31.04 -23.49 -14.55
CA ALA A 143 -31.95 -24.05 -15.54
C ALA A 143 -31.22 -24.47 -16.83
N LEU A 144 -30.27 -23.66 -17.28
CA LEU A 144 -29.43 -23.95 -18.44
C LEU A 144 -28.52 -25.17 -18.19
N LEU A 145 -27.89 -25.26 -17.01
CA LEU A 145 -27.11 -26.45 -16.62
C LEU A 145 -27.96 -27.71 -16.60
N VAL A 146 -29.18 -27.66 -16.05
CA VAL A 146 -30.10 -28.80 -16.02
C VAL A 146 -30.49 -29.21 -17.45
N ALA A 147 -30.75 -28.25 -18.34
CA ALA A 147 -31.04 -28.54 -19.74
C ALA A 147 -29.85 -29.20 -20.46
N PHE A 148 -28.63 -28.72 -20.22
CA PHE A 148 -27.41 -29.37 -20.74
C PHE A 148 -27.22 -30.77 -20.17
N LEU A 149 -27.50 -30.98 -18.88
CA LEU A 149 -27.42 -32.31 -18.25
C LEU A 149 -28.45 -33.28 -18.86
N GLN A 150 -29.68 -32.80 -19.10
CA GLN A 150 -30.73 -33.60 -19.74
C GLN A 150 -30.38 -33.96 -21.18
N MET A 151 -29.78 -33.03 -21.93
CA MET A 151 -29.26 -33.30 -23.28
C MET A 151 -28.08 -34.27 -23.26
N ALA A 152 -27.17 -34.15 -22.28
CA ALA A 152 -26.05 -35.08 -22.12
C ALA A 152 -26.52 -36.51 -21.80
N VAL A 153 -27.49 -36.65 -20.88
CA VAL A 153 -28.11 -37.94 -20.58
C VAL A 153 -28.85 -38.47 -21.81
N ALA A 154 -29.62 -37.65 -22.52
CA ALA A 154 -30.32 -38.08 -23.74
C ALA A 154 -29.35 -38.54 -24.85
N LEU A 155 -28.18 -37.89 -24.99
CA LEU A 155 -27.14 -38.29 -25.93
C LEU A 155 -26.44 -39.59 -25.51
N GLU A 156 -26.23 -39.81 -24.21
CA GLU A 156 -25.63 -41.04 -23.67
C GLU A 156 -26.53 -42.28 -23.89
N TRP A 157 -27.85 -42.09 -24.02
CA TRP A 157 -28.81 -43.16 -24.36
C TRP A 157 -28.92 -43.44 -25.87
N ILE A 158 -28.43 -42.54 -26.74
CA ILE A 158 -28.57 -42.69 -28.20
C ILE A 158 -27.36 -43.42 -28.81
N GLU A 159 -26.18 -43.39 -28.19
CA GLU A 159 -25.02 -44.17 -28.67
C GLU A 159 -23.96 -44.36 -27.55
N PRO A 160 -23.69 -45.59 -27.08
CA PRO A 160 -22.70 -45.86 -26.03
C PRO A 160 -21.22 -45.74 -26.49
N GLN A 161 -20.96 -45.10 -27.63
CA GLN A 161 -19.65 -45.01 -28.29
C GLN A 161 -19.26 -43.56 -28.65
N TYR A 162 -19.87 -42.55 -28.01
CA TYR A 162 -19.47 -41.16 -28.23
C TYR A 162 -18.50 -40.69 -27.13
N GLU A 163 -17.20 -40.67 -27.45
CA GLU A 163 -16.16 -40.04 -26.62
C GLU A 163 -15.94 -38.57 -27.06
N PRO A 164 -16.47 -37.55 -26.36
CA PRO A 164 -16.25 -36.15 -26.74
C PRO A 164 -14.88 -35.58 -26.33
N TRP A 165 -13.93 -36.41 -25.89
CA TRP A 165 -12.73 -35.94 -25.17
C TRP A 165 -11.46 -35.93 -26.01
N PRO A 166 -11.23 -34.83 -26.75
CA PRO A 166 -9.90 -34.21 -26.66
C PRO A 166 -9.93 -32.67 -26.48
N GLN A 167 -11.08 -32.00 -26.64
CA GLN A 167 -11.10 -30.53 -26.74
C GLN A 167 -11.43 -29.81 -25.42
N ILE A 168 -12.12 -30.44 -24.48
CA ILE A 168 -12.52 -29.83 -23.20
C ILE A 168 -11.32 -29.67 -22.24
N VAL A 169 -10.27 -30.50 -22.37
CA VAL A 169 -9.07 -30.41 -21.53
C VAL A 169 -8.25 -29.13 -21.81
N LYS A 170 -8.38 -28.52 -23.00
CA LYS A 170 -7.64 -27.30 -23.33
C LYS A 170 -8.17 -26.06 -22.63
N ILE A 171 -9.45 -26.01 -22.27
CA ILE A 171 -10.05 -24.83 -21.62
C ILE A 171 -9.76 -24.81 -20.11
N LEU A 172 -9.64 -25.98 -19.47
CA LEU A 172 -9.29 -26.09 -18.05
C LEU A 172 -7.79 -25.97 -17.73
N CYS A 173 -6.91 -25.93 -18.74
CA CYS A 173 -5.46 -25.72 -18.54
C CYS A 173 -5.02 -24.25 -18.48
N CYS A 174 -5.94 -23.28 -18.59
CA CYS A 174 -5.59 -21.85 -18.52
C CYS A 174 -5.64 -21.27 -17.10
N SER A 175 -6.26 -21.95 -16.13
CA SER A 175 -6.34 -21.50 -14.73
C SER A 175 -5.12 -21.94 -13.88
N SER A 176 -4.34 -22.91 -14.34
CA SER A 176 -3.10 -23.36 -13.69
C SER A 176 -1.89 -22.45 -13.99
N ILE A 177 -1.90 -21.70 -15.11
CA ILE A 177 -0.81 -20.79 -15.50
C ILE A 177 -0.74 -19.54 -14.60
N GLN A 178 -1.86 -19.08 -14.03
CA GLN A 178 -1.89 -17.93 -13.12
C GLN A 178 -1.24 -18.25 -11.75
N VAL A 179 -1.38 -19.48 -11.25
CA VAL A 179 -0.78 -19.90 -9.97
C VAL A 179 0.73 -20.12 -10.10
N GLU A 180 1.20 -20.59 -11.25
CA GLU A 180 2.63 -20.84 -11.50
C GLU A 180 3.45 -19.54 -11.63
N ASN A 181 2.87 -18.47 -12.18
CA ASN A 181 3.48 -17.15 -12.26
C ASN A 181 3.71 -16.49 -10.89
N ARG A 182 2.87 -16.77 -9.88
CA ARG A 182 3.03 -16.20 -8.53
C ARG A 182 4.20 -16.83 -7.77
N LYS A 183 4.47 -18.13 -7.98
CA LYS A 183 5.61 -18.83 -7.38
C LYS A 183 6.94 -18.43 -8.03
N THR A 184 6.98 -18.31 -9.36
CA THR A 184 8.18 -17.84 -10.08
C THR A 184 8.52 -16.38 -9.79
N ARG A 185 7.53 -15.49 -9.58
CA ARG A 185 7.79 -14.10 -9.15
C ARG A 185 8.41 -14.03 -7.74
N LYS A 186 7.96 -14.85 -6.79
CA LYS A 186 8.54 -14.90 -5.44
C LYS A 186 9.98 -15.44 -5.45
N ALA A 187 10.25 -16.49 -6.22
CA ALA A 187 11.60 -17.03 -6.40
C ALA A 187 12.57 -16.01 -7.02
N LYS A 188 12.16 -15.32 -8.10
CA LYS A 188 12.98 -14.25 -8.72
C LYS A 188 13.24 -13.07 -7.78
N LYS A 189 12.31 -12.74 -6.87
CA LYS A 189 12.52 -11.67 -5.87
C LYS A 189 13.54 -12.08 -4.80
N GLN A 190 13.56 -13.35 -4.40
CA GLN A 190 14.59 -13.88 -3.48
C GLN A 190 15.98 -13.90 -4.13
N GLU A 191 16.09 -14.39 -5.37
CA GLU A 191 17.35 -14.44 -6.10
C GLU A 191 17.97 -13.04 -6.30
N ARG A 192 17.15 -12.03 -6.60
CA ARG A 192 17.59 -10.62 -6.68
C ARG A 192 18.07 -10.07 -5.34
N LYS A 193 17.42 -10.43 -4.23
CA LYS A 193 17.85 -10.01 -2.88
C LYS A 193 19.19 -10.65 -2.51
N GLU A 194 19.39 -11.92 -2.86
CA GLU A 194 20.63 -12.63 -2.58
C GLU A 194 21.79 -12.09 -3.44
N LEU A 195 21.56 -11.83 -4.72
CA LEU A 195 22.54 -11.18 -5.60
C LEU A 195 22.92 -9.78 -5.11
N ALA A 196 21.94 -8.98 -4.66
CA ALA A 196 22.21 -7.66 -4.10
C ALA A 196 23.04 -7.75 -2.81
N LYS A 197 22.77 -8.73 -1.94
CA LYS A 197 23.54 -8.96 -0.72
C LYS A 197 24.99 -9.36 -1.04
N ARG A 198 25.20 -10.30 -1.96
CA ARG A 198 26.55 -10.72 -2.38
C ARG A 198 27.34 -9.59 -3.04
N LYS A 199 26.67 -8.69 -3.78
CA LYS A 199 27.32 -7.50 -4.34
C LYS A 199 27.79 -6.55 -3.24
N LYS A 200 26.96 -6.25 -2.25
CA LYS A 200 27.34 -5.41 -1.10
C LYS A 200 28.53 -6.01 -0.33
N GLU A 201 28.48 -7.31 -0.02
CA GLU A 201 29.58 -8.00 0.68
C GLU A 201 30.90 -7.94 -0.13
N LYS A 202 30.82 -8.04 -1.48
CA LYS A 202 31.99 -7.92 -2.34
C LYS A 202 32.54 -6.49 -2.37
N GLU A 203 31.68 -5.49 -2.44
CA GLU A 203 32.07 -4.08 -2.40
C GLU A 203 32.72 -3.71 -1.06
N GLU A 204 32.18 -4.21 0.06
CA GLU A 204 32.78 -4.06 1.39
C GLU A 204 34.16 -4.73 1.48
N LEU A 205 34.30 -5.95 0.96
CA LEU A 205 35.59 -6.66 0.94
C LEU A 205 36.63 -5.95 0.06
N GLU A 206 36.23 -5.40 -1.09
CA GLU A 206 37.11 -4.61 -1.94
C GLU A 206 37.51 -3.29 -1.30
N ALA A 207 36.59 -2.62 -0.59
CA ALA A 207 36.89 -1.42 0.20
C ALA A 207 37.89 -1.73 1.32
N GLN A 208 37.73 -2.87 2.02
CA GLN A 208 38.65 -3.29 3.07
C GLN A 208 40.05 -3.60 2.51
N ARG A 209 40.16 -4.32 1.38
CA ARG A 209 41.45 -4.53 0.70
C ARG A 209 42.16 -3.23 0.31
N ARG A 210 41.40 -2.21 -0.10
CA ARG A 210 41.99 -0.90 -0.43
C ARG A 210 42.61 -0.24 0.80
N GLN A 211 41.91 -0.29 1.94
CA GLN A 211 42.43 0.22 3.21
C GLN A 211 43.69 -0.53 3.66
N ASP A 212 43.71 -1.86 3.52
CA ASP A 212 44.88 -2.67 3.87
C ASP A 212 46.11 -2.36 2.98
N LEU A 213 45.89 -2.04 1.69
CA LEU A 213 46.95 -1.63 0.77
C LEU A 213 47.48 -0.23 1.06
N GLU A 214 46.63 0.70 1.50
CA GLU A 214 47.05 2.05 1.92
C GLU A 214 47.76 2.03 3.29
N GLY A 215 47.47 1.05 4.14
CA GLY A 215 48.12 0.85 5.44
C GLY A 215 49.44 0.06 5.40
N ALA A 216 49.80 -0.54 4.27
CA ALA A 216 51.04 -1.32 4.17
C ALA A 216 52.27 -0.40 4.14
N PRO A 217 53.20 -0.52 5.12
CA PRO A 217 54.44 0.27 5.09
C PRO A 217 55.25 -0.08 3.84
N PRO A 218 55.96 0.88 3.22
CA PRO A 218 56.72 0.65 2.01
C PRO A 218 57.75 -0.46 2.23
N SER A 219 57.52 -1.60 1.58
CA SER A 219 58.50 -2.69 1.49
C SER A 219 59.68 -2.18 0.65
N TYR A 220 60.74 -1.74 1.33
CA TYR A 220 62.04 -1.45 0.74
C TYR A 220 62.55 -2.71 0.03
N GLY A 221 62.40 -2.73 -1.30
CA GLY A 221 62.96 -3.74 -2.18
C GLY A 221 64.48 -3.76 -2.07
N ARG A 222 65.00 -4.76 -1.38
CA ARG A 222 66.42 -5.11 -1.34
C ARG A 222 66.72 -6.04 -2.51
N GLY A 223 67.45 -5.50 -3.48
CA GLY A 223 68.55 -6.15 -4.20
C GLY A 223 68.26 -7.38 -5.05
N TRP A 224 68.17 -7.19 -6.37
CA TRP A 224 68.58 -8.17 -7.39
C TRP A 224 69.01 -7.45 -8.68
N ASP A 225 70.11 -6.68 -8.66
CA ASP A 225 70.81 -6.20 -9.87
C ASP A 225 72.33 -6.40 -9.77
N ALA A 226 72.74 -7.49 -9.13
CA ALA A 226 74.14 -7.94 -9.09
C ALA A 226 74.28 -9.29 -9.81
N ALA A 227 74.05 -9.32 -11.12
CA ALA A 227 74.52 -10.38 -12.02
C ALA A 227 74.24 -10.03 -13.50
N ARG A 228 74.95 -9.03 -14.05
CA ARG A 228 75.21 -8.98 -15.48
C ARG A 228 76.55 -8.31 -15.72
N ASP A 229 77.42 -9.06 -16.39
CA ASP A 229 78.69 -8.65 -17.00
C ASP A 229 79.94 -8.64 -16.12
N MET A 230 80.29 -9.86 -15.65
CA MET A 230 81.64 -10.39 -15.83
C MET A 230 81.70 -11.16 -17.15
N GLN A 231 82.34 -10.61 -18.18
CA GLN A 231 82.98 -11.27 -19.34
C GLN A 231 83.70 -10.13 -20.10
N LEU A 232 85.04 -10.03 -20.00
CA LEU A 232 86.01 -10.56 -20.98
C LEU A 232 85.73 -10.11 -22.41
#